data_AF-A0A535UAJ1-F1
#
_entry.id   AF-A0A535UAJ1-F1
#
_cell.length_a   1.000
_cell.length_b   1.000
_cell.length_c   1.000
_cell.angle_alpha   90.00
_cell.angle_beta   90.00
_cell.angle_gamma   90.00
#
_symmetry.space_group_name_H-M   'P 1'
#
loop_
_entity.id
_entity.type
_entity.pdbx_description
1 polymer ?
#
loop_
_entity_poly.entity_id
_entity_poly.type
_entity_poly.pdbx_seq_one_letter_code
_entity_poly.pdbx_strand_id
1 'polypeptide(L)'
;MTVFQNFGQAVISALGHALDLLLVFIPLLLGFLLILLVGYLIAAALSRAVTFLLRKIGFDNLANRIGLTRLEQRMGVRLDPADVLGKIVFWFILLVFLVPATNALGLTAVSGILNAMIAYIPNVFVAILVLFLGTLAANFVADIVRGTTATANVGNPNIFANIARYAIMGFAALIALEQLQIAPALLNILFTAIVGAAAIAFGLAFGLGGQDAARRWLARTEGTVASAASQIQAQQSVSQARAQQMNDSYQQPQYNQAAQQPFNQPAQQPYNQPATQPYDQPATQPYTDQPVYDQAMQPPRKRPPTR
;
A
#
# COMPACT_ATOMS: atom_id res chain seq x y z
N MET A 1 -53.17 56.73 -32.31
CA MET A 1 -52.92 55.74 -33.38
C MET A 1 -51.44 55.31 -33.50
N THR A 2 -50.52 55.80 -32.67
CA THR A 2 -49.07 55.54 -32.79
C THR A 2 -48.64 54.08 -32.59
N VAL A 3 -49.30 53.34 -31.69
CA VAL A 3 -48.93 51.94 -31.35
C VAL A 3 -48.89 51.02 -32.59
N PHE A 4 -49.83 51.18 -33.53
CA PHE A 4 -49.91 50.35 -34.74
C PHE A 4 -48.77 50.61 -35.73
N GLN A 5 -48.23 51.83 -35.79
CA GLN A 5 -47.06 52.15 -36.64
C GLN A 5 -45.77 51.54 -36.06
N ASN A 6 -45.65 51.52 -34.73
CA ASN A 6 -44.51 50.92 -34.04
C ASN A 6 -44.43 49.39 -34.26
N PHE A 7 -45.57 48.70 -34.34
CA PHE A 7 -45.61 47.25 -34.54
C PHE A 7 -44.97 46.80 -35.85
N GLY A 8 -45.26 47.48 -36.97
CA GLY A 8 -44.66 47.15 -38.27
C GLY A 8 -43.14 47.31 -38.26
N GLN A 9 -42.63 48.38 -37.65
CA GLN A 9 -41.19 48.60 -37.50
C GLN A 9 -40.53 47.56 -36.57
N ALA A 10 -41.20 47.16 -35.48
CA ALA A 10 -40.70 46.13 -34.58
C ALA A 10 -40.63 44.74 -35.23
N VAL A 11 -41.59 44.38 -36.09
CA VAL A 11 -41.53 43.11 -36.85
C VAL A 11 -40.41 43.14 -37.89
N ILE A 12 -40.24 44.26 -38.62
CA ILE A 12 -39.18 44.39 -39.63
C ILE A 12 -37.79 44.41 -38.98
N SER A 13 -37.60 45.08 -37.85
CA SER A 13 -36.31 45.10 -37.15
C SER A 13 -35.98 43.74 -36.51
N ALA A 14 -36.97 43.05 -35.94
CA ALA A 14 -36.78 41.69 -35.43
C ALA A 14 -36.42 40.69 -36.55
N LEU A 15 -37.07 40.80 -37.72
CA LEU A 15 -36.75 39.96 -38.89
C LEU A 15 -35.34 40.28 -39.44
N GLY A 16 -34.99 41.56 -39.54
CA GLY A 16 -33.65 42.00 -39.96
C GLY A 16 -32.55 41.50 -39.02
N HIS A 17 -32.76 41.59 -37.71
CA HIS A 17 -31.82 41.08 -36.72
C HIS A 17 -31.72 39.54 -36.73
N ALA A 18 -32.84 38.82 -36.91
CA ALA A 18 -32.82 37.37 -37.08
C ALA A 18 -32.05 36.94 -38.34
N LEU A 19 -32.13 37.72 -39.42
CA LEU A 19 -31.39 37.47 -40.66
C LEU A 19 -29.90 37.78 -40.51
N ASP A 20 -29.55 38.85 -39.80
CA ASP A 20 -28.16 39.20 -39.44
C ASP A 20 -27.50 38.11 -38.58
N LEU A 21 -28.20 37.62 -37.54
CA LEU A 21 -27.76 36.47 -36.75
C LEU A 21 -27.53 35.21 -37.60
N LEU A 22 -28.38 34.96 -38.62
CA LEU A 22 -28.22 33.83 -39.54
C LEU A 22 -27.02 34.02 -40.47
N LEU A 23 -26.76 35.23 -40.96
CA LEU A 23 -25.58 35.55 -41.79
C LEU A 23 -24.27 35.42 -40.99
N VAL A 24 -24.26 35.84 -39.72
CA VAL A 24 -23.14 35.66 -38.79
C VAL A 24 -22.95 34.19 -38.37
N PHE A 25 -24.03 33.40 -38.32
CA PHE A 25 -23.94 31.96 -37.99
C PHE A 25 -23.20 31.14 -39.07
N ILE A 26 -23.29 31.50 -40.35
CA ILE A 26 -22.64 30.77 -41.45
C ILE A 26 -21.10 30.64 -41.28
N PRO A 27 -20.32 31.73 -41.08
CA PRO A 27 -18.88 31.61 -40.87
C PRO A 27 -18.51 30.90 -39.55
N LEU A 28 -19.31 31.05 -38.49
CA LEU A 28 -19.12 30.30 -37.23
C LEU A 28 -19.30 28.79 -37.46
N LEU A 29 -20.34 28.40 -38.20
CA LEU A 29 -20.62 27.02 -38.58
C LEU A 29 -19.51 26.41 -39.45
N LEU A 30 -18.96 27.18 -40.39
CA LEU A 30 -17.80 26.76 -41.19
C LEU A 30 -16.55 26.55 -40.33
N GLY A 31 -16.30 27.45 -39.37
CA GLY A 31 -15.20 27.30 -38.39
C GLY A 31 -15.34 26.02 -37.56
N PHE A 32 -16.53 25.77 -37.02
CA PHE A 32 -16.87 24.52 -36.32
C PHE A 32 -16.61 23.28 -37.17
N LEU A 33 -17.13 23.26 -38.41
CA LEU A 33 -17.02 22.11 -39.30
C LEU A 33 -15.55 21.83 -39.69
N LEU A 34 -14.76 22.88 -39.88
CA LEU A 34 -13.32 22.77 -40.16
C LEU A 34 -12.54 22.21 -38.96
N ILE A 35 -12.80 22.70 -37.74
CA ILE A 35 -12.16 22.18 -36.52
C ILE A 35 -12.54 20.71 -36.30
N LEU A 36 -13.81 20.35 -36.51
CA LEU A 36 -14.30 18.97 -36.35
C LEU A 36 -13.71 18.04 -37.42
N LEU A 37 -13.59 18.48 -38.67
CA LEU A 37 -12.93 17.74 -39.76
C LEU A 37 -11.45 17.46 -39.46
N VAL A 38 -10.71 18.47 -39.01
CA VAL A 38 -9.30 18.33 -38.60
C VAL A 38 -9.19 17.37 -37.40
N GLY A 39 -10.05 17.53 -36.39
CA GLY A 39 -10.10 16.67 -35.22
C GLY A 39 -10.42 15.21 -35.55
N TYR A 40 -11.35 14.96 -36.48
CA TYR A 40 -11.69 13.63 -36.98
C TYR A 40 -10.49 12.96 -37.67
N LEU A 41 -9.78 13.68 -38.53
CA LEU A 41 -8.59 13.16 -39.22
C LEU A 41 -7.47 12.82 -38.22
N ILE A 42 -7.23 13.67 -37.22
CA ILE A 42 -6.23 13.43 -36.17
C ILE A 42 -6.65 12.25 -35.28
N ALA A 43 -7.92 12.17 -34.87
CA ALA A 43 -8.46 11.04 -34.11
C ALA A 43 -8.34 9.71 -34.88
N ALA A 44 -8.62 9.70 -36.18
CA ALA A 44 -8.48 8.54 -37.06
C ALA A 44 -7.02 8.12 -37.26
N ALA A 45 -6.08 9.06 -37.29
CA ALA A 45 -4.65 8.77 -37.37
C ALA A 45 -4.10 8.18 -36.05
N LEU A 46 -4.38 8.84 -34.92
CA LEU A 46 -3.86 8.43 -33.61
C LEU A 46 -4.47 7.11 -33.12
N SER A 47 -5.77 6.87 -33.34
CA SER A 47 -6.40 5.58 -32.98
C SER A 47 -5.77 4.40 -33.73
N ARG A 48 -5.53 4.53 -35.04
CA ARG A 48 -4.80 3.54 -35.84
C ARG A 48 -3.38 3.32 -35.33
N ALA A 49 -2.66 4.39 -34.98
CA ALA A 49 -1.31 4.30 -34.43
C ALA A 49 -1.27 3.57 -33.07
N VAL A 50 -2.23 3.86 -32.19
CA VAL A 50 -2.37 3.18 -30.88
C VAL A 50 -2.72 1.71 -31.05
N THR A 51 -3.71 1.36 -31.88
CA THR A 51 -4.07 -0.05 -32.15
C THR A 51 -2.90 -0.82 -32.77
N PHE A 52 -2.17 -0.22 -33.73
CA PHE A 52 -0.98 -0.84 -34.31
C PHE A 52 0.12 -1.07 -33.25
N LEU A 53 0.36 -0.10 -32.37
CA LEU A 53 1.34 -0.23 -31.29
C LEU A 53 0.92 -1.30 -30.26
N LEU A 54 -0.36 -1.37 -29.89
CA LEU A 54 -0.89 -2.39 -28.96
C LEU A 54 -0.76 -3.81 -29.52
N ARG A 55 -1.09 -4.01 -30.80
CA ARG A 55 -0.89 -5.29 -31.50
C ARG A 55 0.61 -5.64 -31.56
N LYS A 56 1.48 -4.66 -31.83
CA LYS A 56 2.94 -4.85 -31.89
C LYS A 56 3.58 -5.23 -30.54
N ILE A 57 3.07 -4.73 -29.41
CA ILE A 57 3.52 -5.16 -28.06
C ILE A 57 2.85 -6.46 -27.59
N GLY A 58 1.99 -7.08 -28.41
CA GLY A 58 1.31 -8.32 -28.08
C GLY A 58 0.27 -8.20 -26.96
N PHE A 59 -0.40 -7.04 -26.87
CA PHE A 59 -1.44 -6.78 -25.85
C PHE A 59 -2.53 -7.88 -25.83
N ASP A 60 -2.85 -8.43 -26.99
CA ASP A 60 -3.82 -9.52 -27.18
C ASP A 60 -3.43 -10.80 -26.40
N ASN A 61 -2.14 -11.08 -26.26
CA ASN A 61 -1.64 -12.21 -25.46
C ASN A 61 -1.79 -11.97 -23.95
N LEU A 62 -1.72 -10.71 -23.50
CA LEU A 62 -1.97 -10.34 -22.10
C LEU A 62 -3.48 -10.36 -21.79
N ALA A 63 -4.31 -9.84 -22.71
CA ALA A 63 -5.76 -9.85 -22.61
C ALA A 63 -6.34 -11.29 -22.52
N ASN A 64 -5.80 -12.23 -23.30
CA ASN A 64 -6.15 -13.64 -23.20
C ASN A 64 -5.74 -14.25 -21.84
N ARG A 65 -4.58 -13.87 -21.27
CA ARG A 65 -4.13 -14.35 -19.95
C ARG A 65 -5.01 -13.86 -18.80
N ILE A 66 -5.53 -12.62 -18.86
CA ILE A 66 -6.51 -12.12 -17.89
C ILE A 66 -7.95 -12.61 -18.17
N GLY A 67 -8.15 -13.43 -19.20
CA GLY A 67 -9.37 -14.21 -19.39
C GLY A 67 -10.49 -13.54 -20.19
N LEU A 68 -10.22 -12.48 -20.98
CA LEU A 68 -11.23 -11.84 -21.84
C LEU A 68 -11.92 -12.84 -22.80
N THR A 69 -11.22 -13.89 -23.21
CA THR A 69 -11.75 -15.00 -24.02
C THR A 69 -12.99 -15.66 -23.39
N ARG A 70 -13.13 -15.63 -22.05
CA ARG A 70 -14.32 -16.15 -21.34
C ARG A 70 -15.53 -15.21 -21.41
N LEU A 71 -15.31 -13.92 -21.68
CA LEU A 71 -16.37 -12.93 -21.92
C LEU A 71 -16.81 -12.99 -23.39
N GLU A 72 -15.86 -13.08 -24.32
CA GLU A 72 -16.10 -13.36 -25.74
C GLU A 72 -16.98 -14.60 -25.94
N GLN A 73 -16.62 -15.74 -25.32
CA GLN A 73 -17.41 -16.98 -25.37
C GLN A 73 -18.83 -16.86 -24.78
N ARG A 74 -19.06 -15.91 -23.86
CA ARG A 74 -20.38 -15.69 -23.22
C ARG A 74 -21.25 -14.70 -23.99
N MET A 75 -20.67 -13.80 -24.76
CA MET A 75 -21.40 -12.77 -25.51
C MET A 75 -21.47 -13.04 -27.03
N GLY A 76 -20.73 -14.04 -27.53
CA GLY A 76 -20.72 -14.42 -28.96
C GLY A 76 -20.02 -13.41 -29.88
N VAL A 77 -19.51 -12.31 -29.33
CA VAL A 77 -18.83 -11.23 -30.06
C VAL A 77 -17.33 -11.31 -29.82
N ARG A 78 -16.56 -11.40 -30.91
CA ARG A 78 -15.09 -11.32 -30.86
C ARG A 78 -14.65 -9.91 -30.45
N LEU A 79 -14.19 -9.77 -29.21
CA LEU A 79 -13.73 -8.50 -28.65
C LEU A 79 -12.22 -8.38 -28.79
N ASP A 80 -11.76 -7.87 -29.94
CA ASP A 80 -10.36 -7.47 -30.15
C ASP A 80 -10.00 -6.31 -29.20
N PRO A 81 -9.12 -6.51 -28.19
CA PRO A 81 -8.88 -5.52 -27.15
C PRO A 81 -8.12 -4.30 -27.65
N ALA A 82 -7.26 -4.47 -28.67
CA ALA A 82 -6.50 -3.39 -29.28
C ALA A 82 -7.39 -2.48 -30.15
N ASP A 83 -8.41 -3.04 -30.80
CA ASP A 83 -9.45 -2.27 -31.49
C ASP A 83 -10.38 -1.55 -30.52
N VAL A 84 -10.73 -2.17 -29.38
CA VAL A 84 -11.54 -1.51 -28.34
C VAL A 84 -10.81 -0.29 -27.79
N LEU A 85 -9.52 -0.41 -27.42
CA LEU A 85 -8.77 0.76 -26.94
C LEU A 85 -8.54 1.80 -28.05
N GLY A 86 -8.31 1.39 -29.30
CA GLY A 86 -8.25 2.29 -30.45
C GLY A 86 -9.53 3.12 -30.63
N LYS A 87 -10.70 2.49 -30.49
CA LYS A 87 -12.00 3.17 -30.53
C LYS A 87 -12.19 4.12 -29.36
N ILE A 88 -11.77 3.76 -28.14
CA ILE A 88 -11.79 4.65 -26.97
C ILE A 88 -10.91 5.88 -27.23
N VAL A 89 -9.70 5.70 -27.75
CA VAL A 89 -8.78 6.80 -28.10
C VAL A 89 -9.34 7.68 -29.22
N PHE A 90 -9.97 7.09 -30.26
CA PHE A 90 -10.67 7.86 -31.30
C PHE A 90 -11.74 8.79 -30.70
N TRP A 91 -12.64 8.24 -29.89
CA TRP A 91 -13.72 9.03 -29.26
C TRP A 91 -13.19 10.06 -28.27
N PHE A 92 -12.14 9.76 -27.51
CA PHE A 92 -11.50 10.70 -26.61
C PHE A 92 -10.88 11.89 -27.36
N ILE A 93 -10.12 11.66 -28.43
CA ILE A 93 -9.52 12.73 -29.22
C ILE A 93 -10.61 13.56 -29.91
N LEU A 94 -11.65 12.91 -30.45
CA LEU A 94 -12.79 13.61 -31.05
C LEU A 94 -13.52 14.50 -30.01
N LEU A 95 -13.68 14.02 -28.78
CA LEU A 95 -14.25 14.80 -27.65
C LEU A 95 -13.38 16.02 -27.31
N VAL A 96 -12.06 15.87 -27.28
CA VAL A 96 -11.11 16.99 -27.07
C VAL A 96 -11.21 18.03 -28.18
N PHE A 97 -11.33 17.63 -29.45
CA PHE A 97 -11.55 18.57 -30.57
C PHE A 97 -12.96 19.17 -30.62
N LEU A 98 -13.95 18.54 -29.99
CA LEU A 98 -15.30 19.08 -29.88
C LEU A 98 -15.37 20.32 -28.97
N VAL A 99 -14.44 20.49 -28.03
CA VAL A 99 -14.33 21.69 -27.17
C VAL A 99 -14.02 22.97 -27.98
N PRO A 100 -12.89 23.09 -28.73
CA PRO A 100 -12.64 24.26 -29.55
C PRO A 100 -13.67 24.43 -30.67
N ALA A 101 -14.24 23.34 -31.20
CA ALA A 101 -15.32 23.44 -32.18
C ALA A 101 -16.57 24.11 -31.58
N THR A 102 -17.08 23.62 -30.43
CA THR A 102 -18.27 24.22 -29.78
C THR A 102 -18.01 25.63 -29.24
N ASN A 103 -16.78 25.95 -28.84
CA ASN A 103 -16.36 27.33 -28.59
C ASN A 103 -16.43 28.21 -29.84
N ALA A 104 -16.05 27.70 -31.03
CA ALA A 104 -16.13 28.45 -32.30
C ALA A 104 -17.58 28.73 -32.76
N LEU A 105 -18.57 27.97 -32.26
CA LEU A 105 -20.00 28.31 -32.39
C LEU A 105 -20.52 29.26 -31.30
N GLY A 106 -19.72 29.56 -30.27
CA GLY A 106 -20.16 30.30 -29.08
C GLY A 106 -20.94 29.48 -28.03
N LEU A 107 -21.01 28.14 -28.15
CA LEU A 107 -21.71 27.27 -27.17
C LEU A 107 -20.86 27.02 -25.91
N THR A 108 -20.56 28.09 -25.17
CA THR A 108 -19.72 28.08 -23.95
C THR A 108 -20.22 27.13 -22.85
N ALA A 109 -21.54 26.98 -22.72
CA ALA A 109 -22.13 26.01 -21.78
C ALA A 109 -21.82 24.56 -22.18
N VAL A 110 -21.81 24.25 -23.48
CA VAL A 110 -21.52 22.90 -23.98
C VAL A 110 -20.03 22.61 -23.88
N SER A 111 -19.17 23.55 -24.28
CA SER A 111 -17.71 23.38 -24.14
C SER A 111 -17.28 23.27 -22.68
N GLY A 112 -17.98 23.93 -21.75
CA GLY A 112 -17.81 23.75 -20.30
C GLY A 112 -18.11 22.32 -19.83
N ILE A 113 -19.24 21.75 -20.26
CA ILE A 113 -19.61 20.35 -19.97
C ILE A 113 -18.60 19.37 -20.58
N LEU A 114 -18.20 19.58 -21.84
CA LEU A 114 -17.21 18.75 -22.52
C LEU A 114 -15.85 18.77 -21.80
N ASN A 115 -15.39 19.94 -21.35
CA ASN A 115 -14.18 20.06 -20.53
C ASN A 115 -14.29 19.29 -19.20
N ALA A 116 -15.45 19.34 -18.52
CA ALA A 116 -15.69 18.56 -17.31
C ALA A 116 -15.65 17.04 -17.58
N MET A 117 -16.21 16.59 -18.71
CA MET A 117 -16.12 15.17 -19.12
C MET A 117 -14.68 14.74 -19.44
N ILE A 118 -13.88 15.60 -20.08
CA ILE A 118 -12.46 15.34 -20.35
C ILE A 118 -11.66 15.27 -19.05
N ALA A 119 -11.89 16.20 -18.11
CA ALA A 119 -11.24 16.22 -16.80
C ALA A 119 -11.61 15.02 -15.91
N TYR A 120 -12.75 14.37 -16.16
CA TYR A 120 -13.18 13.17 -15.45
C TYR A 120 -12.48 11.87 -15.91
N ILE A 121 -11.99 11.81 -17.16
CA ILE A 121 -11.38 10.60 -17.73
C ILE A 121 -10.11 10.12 -16.99
N PRO A 122 -9.18 11.00 -16.55
CA PRO A 122 -8.08 10.60 -15.66
C PRO A 122 -8.56 9.88 -14.39
N ASN A 123 -9.63 10.36 -13.77
CA ASN A 123 -10.17 9.76 -12.55
C ASN A 123 -10.77 8.37 -12.80
N VAL A 124 -11.46 8.19 -13.94
CA VAL A 124 -11.95 6.86 -14.38
C VAL A 124 -10.78 5.88 -14.59
N PHE A 125 -9.67 6.34 -15.18
CA PHE A 125 -8.47 5.51 -15.34
C PHE A 125 -7.87 5.12 -13.98
N VAL A 126 -7.76 6.05 -13.04
CA VAL A 126 -7.29 5.76 -11.67
C VAL A 126 -8.23 4.79 -10.95
N ALA A 127 -9.55 4.95 -11.07
CA ALA A 127 -10.53 4.03 -10.48
C ALA A 127 -10.37 2.59 -11.01
N ILE A 128 -10.20 2.43 -12.34
CA ILE A 128 -9.94 1.11 -12.96
C ILE A 128 -8.61 0.51 -12.47
N LEU A 129 -7.56 1.33 -12.36
CA LEU A 129 -6.24 0.91 -11.86
C LEU A 129 -6.31 0.47 -10.39
N VAL A 130 -7.03 1.21 -9.54
CA VAL A 130 -7.26 0.87 -8.12
C VAL A 130 -8.03 -0.45 -7.99
N LEU A 131 -9.08 -0.68 -8.78
CA LEU A 131 -9.79 -1.96 -8.79
C LEU A 131 -8.88 -3.11 -9.24
N PHE A 132 -8.07 -2.91 -10.28
CA PHE A 132 -7.13 -3.93 -10.77
C PHE A 132 -6.09 -4.30 -9.70
N LEU A 133 -5.39 -3.31 -9.15
CA LEU A 133 -4.39 -3.53 -8.09
C LEU A 133 -5.04 -4.07 -6.80
N GLY A 134 -6.23 -3.59 -6.45
CA GLY A 134 -7.00 -4.04 -5.29
C GLY A 134 -7.43 -5.51 -5.39
N THR A 135 -7.85 -5.98 -6.56
CA THR A 135 -8.18 -7.41 -6.75
C THR A 135 -6.93 -8.29 -6.71
N LEU A 136 -5.79 -7.81 -7.24
CA LEU A 136 -4.50 -8.51 -7.15
C LEU A 136 -4.04 -8.65 -5.68
N ALA A 137 -4.08 -7.55 -4.92
CA ALA A 137 -3.77 -7.54 -3.50
C ALA A 137 -4.74 -8.41 -2.68
N ALA A 138 -6.04 -8.36 -2.97
CA ALA A 138 -7.06 -9.17 -2.31
C ALA A 138 -6.83 -10.67 -2.50
N ASN A 139 -6.45 -11.10 -3.70
CA ASN A 139 -6.11 -12.50 -3.97
C ASN A 139 -4.83 -12.91 -3.23
N PHE A 140 -3.76 -12.11 -3.33
CA PHE A 140 -2.47 -12.38 -2.66
C PHE A 140 -2.59 -12.52 -1.15
N VAL A 141 -3.29 -11.59 -0.48
CA VAL A 141 -3.53 -11.65 0.97
C VAL A 141 -4.45 -12.83 1.32
N ALA A 142 -5.47 -13.13 0.53
CA ALA A 142 -6.33 -14.29 0.76
C ALA A 142 -5.56 -15.62 0.67
N ASP A 143 -4.60 -15.73 -0.24
CA ASP A 143 -3.78 -16.94 -0.39
C ASP A 143 -2.77 -17.09 0.78
N ILE A 144 -2.18 -15.98 1.27
CA ILE A 144 -1.40 -15.96 2.52
C ILE A 144 -2.26 -16.41 3.71
N VAL A 145 -3.46 -15.82 3.88
CA VAL A 145 -4.37 -16.14 4.98
C VAL A 145 -4.83 -17.60 4.91
N ARG A 146 -5.08 -18.16 3.71
CA ARG A 146 -5.40 -19.58 3.55
C ARG A 146 -4.23 -20.47 3.96
N GLY A 147 -3.00 -20.09 3.59
CA GLY A 147 -1.79 -20.80 3.97
C GLY A 147 -1.59 -20.85 5.49
N THR A 148 -1.58 -19.69 6.15
CA THR A 148 -1.31 -19.60 7.60
C THR A 148 -2.39 -20.26 8.45
N THR A 149 -3.67 -20.08 8.11
CA THR A 149 -4.78 -20.72 8.85
C THR A 149 -4.83 -22.24 8.62
N ALA A 150 -4.42 -22.73 7.44
CA ALA A 150 -4.26 -24.16 7.20
C ALA A 150 -3.11 -24.76 8.02
N THR A 151 -1.93 -24.11 8.07
CA THR A 151 -0.81 -24.60 8.88
C THR A 151 -1.08 -24.52 10.38
N ALA A 152 -1.90 -23.57 10.84
CA ALA A 152 -2.29 -23.46 12.25
C ALA A 152 -3.46 -24.39 12.64
N ASN A 153 -4.11 -25.05 11.68
CA ASN A 153 -5.28 -25.91 11.87
C ASN A 153 -6.46 -25.22 12.61
N VAL A 154 -6.67 -23.92 12.38
CA VAL A 154 -7.70 -23.13 13.08
C VAL A 154 -8.90 -22.87 12.17
N GLY A 155 -10.02 -23.54 12.46
CA GLY A 155 -11.30 -23.33 11.77
C GLY A 155 -11.26 -23.77 10.30
N ASN A 156 -11.92 -23.01 9.42
CA ASN A 156 -11.92 -23.27 7.97
C ASN A 156 -11.08 -22.20 7.25
N PRO A 157 -9.90 -22.54 6.71
CA PRO A 157 -9.00 -21.59 6.03
C PRO A 157 -9.64 -20.78 4.91
N ASN A 158 -10.61 -21.38 4.19
CA ASN A 158 -11.28 -20.72 3.08
C ASN A 158 -12.24 -19.62 3.54
N ILE A 159 -12.79 -19.70 4.76
CA ILE A 159 -13.66 -18.65 5.31
C ILE A 159 -12.81 -17.41 5.64
N PHE A 160 -11.70 -17.56 6.37
CA PHE A 160 -10.80 -16.45 6.68
C PHE A 160 -10.20 -15.82 5.42
N ALA A 161 -9.76 -16.64 4.46
CA ALA A 161 -9.25 -16.17 3.17
C ALA A 161 -10.30 -15.38 2.40
N ASN A 162 -11.55 -15.85 2.34
CA ASN A 162 -12.63 -15.14 1.65
C ASN A 162 -13.03 -13.84 2.36
N ILE A 163 -13.05 -13.81 3.70
CA ILE A 163 -13.30 -12.58 4.48
C ILE A 163 -12.23 -11.53 4.15
N ALA A 164 -10.94 -11.89 4.20
CA ALA A 164 -9.85 -10.99 3.83
C ALA A 164 -9.98 -10.50 2.37
N ARG A 165 -10.31 -11.41 1.44
CA ARG A 165 -10.51 -11.10 0.02
C ARG A 165 -11.64 -10.09 -0.21
N TYR A 166 -12.81 -10.32 0.38
CA TYR A 166 -13.98 -9.44 0.21
C TYR A 166 -13.80 -8.12 0.96
N ALA A 167 -13.12 -8.11 2.10
CA ALA A 167 -12.75 -6.86 2.78
C ALA A 167 -11.87 -5.99 1.86
N ILE A 168 -10.75 -6.51 1.35
CA ILE A 168 -9.82 -5.75 0.50
C ILE A 168 -10.49 -5.30 -0.82
N MET A 169 -11.30 -6.15 -1.45
CA MET A 169 -12.08 -5.71 -2.63
C MET A 169 -13.14 -4.66 -2.28
N GLY A 170 -13.72 -4.68 -1.08
CA GLY A 170 -14.60 -3.64 -0.57
C GLY A 170 -13.89 -2.29 -0.38
N PHE A 171 -12.72 -2.28 0.26
CA PHE A 171 -11.87 -1.08 0.36
C PHE A 171 -11.46 -0.55 -1.02
N ALA A 172 -11.01 -1.41 -1.94
CA ALA A 172 -10.65 -1.02 -3.30
C ALA A 172 -11.85 -0.45 -4.09
N ALA A 173 -13.06 -1.01 -3.89
CA ALA A 173 -14.28 -0.48 -4.48
C ALA A 173 -14.67 0.88 -3.91
N LEU A 174 -14.54 1.10 -2.59
CA LEU A 174 -14.80 2.42 -1.98
C LEU A 174 -13.84 3.50 -2.52
N ILE A 175 -12.54 3.20 -2.60
CA ILE A 175 -11.54 4.12 -3.17
C ILE A 175 -11.85 4.37 -4.66
N ALA A 176 -12.24 3.35 -5.42
CA ALA A 176 -12.64 3.54 -6.82
C ALA A 176 -13.90 4.42 -6.97
N LEU A 177 -14.89 4.29 -6.08
CA LEU A 177 -16.09 5.14 -6.07
C LEU A 177 -15.78 6.59 -5.68
N GLU A 178 -14.82 6.81 -4.76
CA GLU A 178 -14.29 8.13 -4.43
C GLU A 178 -13.59 8.77 -5.65
N GLN A 179 -12.75 8.02 -6.37
CA GLN A 179 -12.11 8.48 -7.60
C GLN A 179 -13.15 8.83 -8.69
N LEU A 180 -14.19 8.00 -8.85
CA LEU A 180 -15.35 8.30 -9.72
C LEU A 180 -16.22 9.47 -9.21
N GLN A 181 -15.85 10.13 -8.10
CA GLN A 181 -16.56 11.29 -7.53
C GLN A 181 -18.06 11.02 -7.26
N ILE A 182 -18.43 9.77 -6.99
CA ILE A 182 -19.81 9.36 -6.70
C ILE A 182 -20.12 9.72 -5.25
N ALA A 183 -20.50 10.98 -5.04
CA ALA A 183 -20.79 11.58 -3.73
C ALA A 183 -19.68 11.32 -2.68
N PRO A 184 -18.41 11.74 -2.92
CA PRO A 184 -17.27 11.41 -2.07
C PRO A 184 -17.44 11.90 -0.63
N ALA A 185 -18.15 13.02 -0.41
CA ALA A 185 -18.51 13.48 0.93
C ALA A 185 -19.38 12.47 1.69
N LEU A 186 -20.37 11.85 1.04
CA LEU A 186 -21.22 10.82 1.66
C LEU A 186 -20.44 9.54 1.90
N LEU A 187 -19.61 9.10 0.95
CA LEU A 187 -18.73 7.94 1.13
C LEU A 187 -17.78 8.14 2.31
N ASN A 188 -17.13 9.30 2.41
CA ASN A 188 -16.17 9.60 3.47
C ASN A 188 -16.86 9.75 4.84
N ILE A 189 -18.08 10.30 4.91
CA ILE A 189 -18.90 10.30 6.13
C ILE A 189 -19.28 8.86 6.55
N LEU A 190 -19.82 8.05 5.64
CA LEU A 190 -20.25 6.67 5.93
C LEU A 190 -19.05 5.79 6.32
N PHE A 191 -17.93 5.91 5.61
CA PHE A 191 -16.69 5.20 5.92
C PHE A 191 -16.15 5.59 7.30
N THR A 192 -16.06 6.89 7.60
CA THR A 192 -15.61 7.39 8.92
C THR A 192 -16.55 6.94 10.04
N ALA A 193 -17.87 6.93 9.81
CA ALA A 193 -18.84 6.45 10.78
C ALA A 193 -18.71 4.94 11.04
N ILE A 194 -18.59 4.12 10.00
CA ILE A 194 -18.46 2.65 10.12
C ILE A 194 -17.12 2.26 10.75
N VAL A 195 -16.01 2.82 10.28
CA VAL A 195 -14.68 2.55 10.82
C VAL A 195 -14.53 3.13 12.24
N GLY A 196 -15.08 4.31 12.51
CA GLY A 196 -15.12 4.89 13.85
C GLY A 196 -15.93 4.04 14.84
N ALA A 197 -17.12 3.58 14.44
CA ALA A 197 -17.93 2.67 15.26
C ALA A 197 -17.22 1.33 15.50
N ALA A 198 -16.55 0.76 14.49
CA ALA A 198 -15.75 -0.45 14.63
C ALA A 198 -14.53 -0.24 15.56
N ALA A 199 -13.81 0.88 15.42
CA ALA A 199 -12.68 1.22 16.27
C ALA A 199 -13.09 1.43 17.73
N ILE A 200 -14.24 2.05 17.98
CA ILE A 200 -14.84 2.17 19.32
C ILE A 200 -15.24 0.79 19.85
N ALA A 201 -15.92 -0.04 19.06
CA ALA A 201 -16.35 -1.38 19.48
C ALA A 201 -15.16 -2.29 19.83
N PHE A 202 -14.12 -2.35 18.99
CA PHE A 202 -12.90 -3.10 19.29
C PHE A 202 -12.12 -2.47 20.47
N GLY A 203 -12.01 -1.14 20.54
CA GLY A 203 -11.35 -0.44 21.63
C GLY A 203 -12.00 -0.72 23.00
N LEU A 204 -13.32 -0.74 23.07
CA LEU A 204 -14.07 -1.12 24.26
C LEU A 204 -13.94 -2.62 24.58
N ALA A 205 -14.01 -3.49 23.56
CA ALA A 205 -13.87 -4.94 23.76
C ALA A 205 -12.47 -5.32 24.31
N PHE A 206 -11.40 -4.76 23.75
CA PHE A 206 -10.04 -4.99 24.25
C PHE A 206 -9.75 -4.22 25.55
N GLY A 207 -10.27 -3.01 25.72
CA GLY A 207 -10.06 -2.20 26.93
C GLY A 207 -10.73 -2.79 28.17
N LEU A 208 -11.98 -3.21 28.05
CA LEU A 208 -12.73 -3.84 29.15
C LEU A 208 -12.31 -5.31 29.33
N GLY A 209 -12.26 -6.10 28.25
CA GLY A 209 -11.88 -7.52 28.31
C GLY A 209 -10.41 -7.77 28.66
N GLY A 210 -9.53 -6.81 28.36
CA GLY A 210 -8.10 -6.89 28.69
C GLY A 210 -7.76 -6.52 30.14
N GLN A 211 -8.71 -5.99 30.92
CA GLN A 211 -8.41 -5.41 32.24
C GLN A 211 -7.74 -6.42 33.19
N ASP A 212 -8.18 -7.67 33.24
CA ASP A 212 -7.59 -8.70 34.10
C ASP A 212 -6.23 -9.21 33.59
N ALA A 213 -5.96 -9.10 32.29
CA ALA A 213 -4.62 -9.39 31.76
C ALA A 213 -3.64 -8.27 32.17
N ALA A 214 -4.06 -7.01 32.09
CA ALA A 214 -3.28 -5.86 32.55
C ALA A 214 -2.99 -5.91 34.06
N ARG A 215 -4.01 -6.17 34.90
CA ARG A 215 -3.85 -6.37 36.36
C ARG A 215 -2.81 -7.46 36.67
N ARG A 216 -2.91 -8.62 36.00
CA ARG A 216 -1.96 -9.75 36.16
C ARG A 216 -0.59 -9.50 35.55
N TRP A 217 -0.41 -8.49 34.70
CA TRP A 217 0.91 -8.07 34.24
C TRP A 217 1.55 -7.13 35.28
N LEU A 218 0.85 -6.05 35.66
CA LEU A 218 1.31 -5.08 36.66
C LEU A 218 1.72 -5.74 37.98
N ALA A 219 0.88 -6.61 38.55
CA ALA A 219 1.18 -7.31 39.81
C ALA A 219 2.42 -8.22 39.73
N ARG A 220 2.76 -8.74 38.54
CA ARG A 220 4.02 -9.49 38.34
C ARG A 220 5.22 -8.53 38.26
N THR A 221 5.09 -7.42 37.54
CA THR A 221 6.12 -6.38 37.47
C THR A 221 6.42 -5.80 38.86
N GLU A 222 5.39 -5.51 39.66
CA GLU A 222 5.52 -5.09 41.06
C GLU A 222 6.28 -6.12 41.91
N GLY A 223 5.94 -7.41 41.81
CA GLY A 223 6.65 -8.50 42.49
C GLY A 223 8.12 -8.64 42.06
N THR A 224 8.43 -8.48 40.76
CA THR A 224 9.80 -8.47 40.24
C THR A 224 10.60 -7.25 40.71
N VAL A 225 9.99 -6.06 40.73
CA VAL A 225 10.63 -4.83 41.21
C VAL A 225 10.88 -4.88 42.72
N ALA A 226 9.90 -5.35 43.50
CA ALA A 226 10.04 -5.51 44.95
C ALA A 226 11.13 -6.53 45.33
N SER A 227 11.22 -7.65 44.59
CA SER A 227 12.27 -8.66 44.81
C SER A 227 13.66 -8.23 44.30
N ALA A 228 13.75 -7.36 43.30
CA ALA A 228 15.02 -6.72 42.91
C ALA A 228 15.47 -5.68 43.95
N ALA A 229 14.54 -4.85 44.44
CA ALA A 229 14.83 -3.83 45.45
C ALA A 229 15.30 -4.43 46.79
N SER A 230 14.69 -5.54 47.25
CA SER A 230 15.13 -6.21 48.47
C SER A 230 16.48 -6.90 48.32
N GLN A 231 16.83 -7.43 47.14
CA GLN A 231 18.18 -7.94 46.85
C GLN A 231 19.24 -6.83 46.95
N ILE A 232 18.97 -5.64 46.41
CA ILE A 232 19.88 -4.48 46.50
C ILE A 232 20.09 -4.08 47.97
N GLN A 233 19.02 -4.00 48.76
CA GLN A 233 19.10 -3.65 50.19
C GLN A 233 19.85 -4.71 51.01
N ALA A 234 19.65 -6.00 50.72
CA ALA A 234 20.39 -7.09 51.37
C ALA A 234 21.89 -7.09 51.01
N GLN A 235 22.26 -6.70 49.79
CA GLN A 235 23.67 -6.49 49.43
C GLN A 235 24.28 -5.27 50.15
N GLN A 236 23.51 -4.20 50.37
CA GLN A 236 23.98 -3.01 51.10
C GLN A 236 24.21 -3.26 52.60
N SER A 237 23.35 -4.02 53.28
CA SER A 237 23.56 -4.33 54.70
C SER A 237 24.78 -5.22 54.93
N VAL A 238 25.01 -6.21 54.05
CA VAL A 238 26.21 -7.07 54.09
C VAL A 238 27.49 -6.27 53.81
N SER A 239 27.48 -5.31 52.89
CA SER A 239 28.67 -4.49 52.61
C SER A 239 28.97 -3.48 53.74
N GLN A 240 27.95 -2.94 54.42
CA GLN A 240 28.15 -2.12 55.63
C GLN A 240 28.69 -2.91 56.82
N ALA A 241 28.15 -4.12 57.08
CA ALA A 241 28.68 -5.00 58.13
C ALA A 241 30.15 -5.41 57.86
N ARG A 242 30.48 -5.68 56.59
CA ARG A 242 31.86 -5.95 56.14
C ARG A 242 32.79 -4.76 56.40
N ALA A 243 32.33 -3.53 56.18
CA ALA A 243 33.10 -2.32 56.44
C ALA A 243 33.32 -2.06 57.94
N GLN A 244 32.34 -2.37 58.80
CA GLN A 244 32.49 -2.25 60.26
C GLN A 244 33.51 -3.24 60.83
N GLN A 245 33.47 -4.51 60.40
CA GLN A 245 34.46 -5.52 60.81
C GLN A 245 35.89 -5.19 60.36
N MET A 246 36.05 -4.43 59.27
CA MET A 246 37.34 -3.90 58.81
C MET A 246 37.85 -2.71 59.63
N ASN A 247 37.06 -2.15 60.55
CA ASN A 247 37.45 -1.02 61.40
C ASN A 247 37.90 -1.47 62.80
N ASP A 248 37.21 -2.45 63.39
CA ASP A 248 37.59 -3.02 64.70
C ASP A 248 38.95 -3.75 64.70
N SER A 249 39.47 -4.10 63.52
CA SER A 249 40.73 -4.85 63.35
C SER A 249 42.00 -4.02 63.63
N TYR A 250 41.88 -2.73 63.99
CA TYR A 250 43.01 -1.81 64.19
C TYR A 250 43.38 -1.52 65.66
N GLN A 251 42.77 -2.17 66.65
CA GLN A 251 43.02 -1.89 68.08
C GLN A 251 43.56 -3.08 68.90
N GLN A 252 44.87 -3.35 68.80
CA GLN A 252 45.69 -3.70 69.99
C GLN A 252 47.21 -3.67 69.70
N PRO A 253 48.04 -3.07 70.58
CA PRO A 253 49.50 -3.18 70.52
C PRO A 253 50.01 -4.28 71.46
N GLN A 254 50.86 -5.19 70.96
CA GLN A 254 51.49 -6.24 71.79
C GLN A 254 53.01 -6.26 71.62
N TYR A 255 53.73 -5.87 72.67
CA TYR A 255 55.19 -6.01 72.78
C TYR A 255 55.54 -7.33 73.48
N ASN A 256 56.26 -8.26 72.83
CA ASN A 256 57.64 -8.54 73.25
C ASN A 256 58.43 -9.55 72.38
N GLN A 257 59.74 -9.44 72.57
CA GLN A 257 60.87 -10.30 72.15
C GLN A 257 60.73 -11.77 72.64
N ALA A 258 61.53 -12.76 72.21
CA ALA A 258 62.82 -12.74 71.50
C ALA A 258 62.98 -13.92 70.50
N ALA A 259 64.12 -13.97 69.79
CA ALA A 259 64.35 -14.88 68.66
C ALA A 259 65.18 -16.14 68.97
N GLN A 260 65.03 -17.18 68.13
CA GLN A 260 66.15 -17.88 67.48
C GLN A 260 65.75 -18.73 66.26
N GLN A 261 66.63 -18.74 65.26
CA GLN A 261 66.68 -19.54 64.00
C GLN A 261 68.13 -20.11 63.91
N PRO A 262 68.59 -20.92 62.89
CA PRO A 262 68.04 -21.24 61.56
C PRO A 262 68.22 -22.77 61.20
N PHE A 263 68.30 -23.33 59.97
CA PHE A 263 67.99 -22.96 58.57
C PHE A 263 67.83 -24.24 57.70
N ASN A 264 67.11 -24.18 56.56
CA ASN A 264 67.60 -24.59 55.20
C ASN A 264 66.47 -24.75 54.15
N GLN A 265 66.39 -23.76 53.23
CA GLN A 265 66.30 -23.84 51.75
C GLN A 265 65.47 -24.91 50.98
N PRO A 266 65.00 -24.64 49.74
CA PRO A 266 64.72 -23.35 49.07
C PRO A 266 63.34 -23.31 48.33
N ALA A 267 63.04 -22.18 47.67
CA ALA A 267 61.72 -21.83 47.12
C ALA A 267 61.43 -22.27 45.67
N GLN A 268 60.14 -22.27 45.29
CA GLN A 268 59.63 -21.76 44.01
C GLN A 268 58.25 -21.08 44.18
N GLN A 269 57.87 -20.20 43.24
CA GLN A 269 56.58 -19.47 43.19
C GLN A 269 55.64 -20.05 42.13
N PRO A 270 54.36 -19.63 42.09
CA PRO A 270 53.90 -18.91 40.89
C PRO A 270 53.06 -17.64 41.20
N TYR A 271 52.69 -16.92 40.15
CA TYR A 271 52.33 -15.49 40.18
C TYR A 271 50.84 -15.21 39.89
N ASN A 272 50.38 -14.08 40.42
CA ASN A 272 49.11 -13.34 40.27
C ASN A 272 48.18 -13.62 39.07
N GLN A 273 46.86 -13.51 39.32
CA GLN A 273 45.86 -13.08 38.33
C GLN A 273 45.25 -11.72 38.76
N PRO A 274 45.31 -10.67 37.91
CA PRO A 274 44.50 -9.45 38.08
C PRO A 274 43.09 -9.62 37.51
N ALA A 275 42.15 -8.78 37.94
CA ALA A 275 40.78 -8.71 37.41
C ALA A 275 40.45 -7.29 36.89
N THR A 276 39.69 -7.19 35.81
CA THR A 276 38.73 -6.11 35.44
C THR A 276 37.99 -6.53 34.16
N GLN A 277 36.67 -6.74 34.21
CA GLN A 277 35.57 -5.79 33.90
C GLN A 277 35.23 -5.64 32.39
N PRO A 278 33.93 -5.59 32.01
CA PRO A 278 33.50 -5.54 30.61
C PRO A 278 33.16 -4.11 30.13
N TYR A 279 33.47 -3.80 28.87
CA TYR A 279 32.86 -2.69 28.11
C TYR A 279 32.70 -3.05 26.62
N ASP A 280 31.51 -2.74 26.11
CA ASP A 280 31.02 -2.45 24.75
C ASP A 280 31.64 -3.01 23.45
N GLN A 281 30.72 -3.27 22.52
CA GLN A 281 30.90 -3.56 21.08
C GLN A 281 31.32 -2.29 20.29
N PRO A 282 31.93 -2.37 19.06
CA PRO A 282 31.35 -3.15 17.95
C PRO A 282 32.27 -3.80 16.88
N ALA A 283 31.67 -4.78 16.20
CA ALA A 283 31.80 -5.19 14.80
C ALA A 283 33.18 -5.26 14.10
N THR A 284 33.54 -6.47 13.66
CA THR A 284 33.83 -6.80 12.25
C THR A 284 33.70 -8.31 12.01
N GLN A 285 33.30 -8.73 10.81
CA GLN A 285 33.44 -10.12 10.32
C GLN A 285 34.73 -10.21 9.48
N PRO A 286 35.33 -11.41 9.31
CA PRO A 286 34.82 -12.39 8.33
C PRO A 286 34.57 -13.79 8.92
N TYR A 287 33.69 -14.55 8.27
CA TYR A 287 33.54 -16.00 8.48
C TYR A 287 34.50 -16.74 7.54
N THR A 288 35.14 -17.82 8.00
CA THR A 288 36.01 -18.68 7.19
C THR A 288 35.69 -20.16 7.38
N ASP A 289 35.72 -20.92 6.29
CA ASP A 289 35.24 -22.30 6.21
C ASP A 289 36.13 -23.32 6.93
N GLN A 290 35.49 -24.34 7.53
CA GLN A 290 36.04 -25.70 7.64
C GLN A 290 34.92 -26.73 7.97
N PRO A 291 35.10 -28.04 7.70
CA PRO A 291 34.74 -28.53 6.37
C PRO A 291 33.67 -29.63 6.36
N VAL A 292 33.24 -29.99 5.15
CA VAL A 292 32.31 -31.10 4.86
C VAL A 292 32.92 -32.44 5.27
N TYR A 293 32.13 -33.30 5.93
CA TYR A 293 32.43 -34.72 6.07
C TYR A 293 32.13 -35.45 4.75
N ASP A 294 33.19 -35.87 4.05
CA ASP A 294 33.09 -36.73 2.87
C ASP A 294 32.94 -38.20 3.29
N GLN A 295 31.95 -38.90 2.73
CA GLN A 295 31.98 -40.36 2.66
C GLN A 295 31.22 -40.94 1.44
N ALA A 296 31.87 -40.78 0.29
CA ALA A 296 32.13 -41.89 -0.66
C ALA A 296 30.96 -42.64 -1.35
N MET A 297 30.93 -42.46 -2.69
CA MET A 297 30.74 -43.52 -3.71
C MET A 297 29.36 -44.18 -3.91
N GLN A 298 28.64 -43.74 -4.95
CA GLN A 298 27.89 -44.66 -5.82
C GLN A 298 27.65 -44.10 -7.25
N PRO A 299 28.34 -44.61 -8.30
CA PRO A 299 28.04 -44.26 -9.70
C PRO A 299 26.88 -45.11 -10.29
N PRO A 300 26.19 -44.63 -11.36
CA PRO A 300 24.86 -45.12 -11.71
C PRO A 300 24.83 -46.36 -12.62
N ARG A 301 23.88 -47.28 -12.35
CA ARG A 301 23.50 -48.35 -13.29
C ARG A 301 22.66 -47.80 -14.45
N LYS A 302 23.24 -47.72 -15.65
CA LYS A 302 22.48 -47.48 -16.90
C LYS A 302 21.55 -48.66 -17.19
N ARG A 303 20.33 -48.38 -17.66
CA ARG A 303 19.44 -49.39 -18.27
C ARG A 303 19.61 -49.35 -19.81
N PRO A 304 19.55 -50.50 -20.52
CA PRO A 304 19.53 -50.52 -21.97
C PRO A 304 18.16 -50.07 -22.52
N PRO A 305 18.08 -49.61 -23.78
CA PRO A 305 16.82 -49.26 -24.42
C PRO A 305 16.04 -50.50 -24.85
N THR A 306 14.73 -50.52 -24.58
CA THR A 306 13.79 -51.38 -25.33
C THR A 306 13.49 -50.75 -26.68
N ARG A 307 13.13 -51.60 -27.64
CA ARG A 307 12.92 -51.29 -29.07
C ARG A 307 11.44 -51.20 -29.40
#